data_AF-A0A8C3BKG1-F1
#
_entry.id   AF-A0A8C3BKG1-F1
#
_cell.length_a   1.000
_cell.length_b   1.000
_cell.length_c   1.000
_cell.angle_alpha   90.00
_cell.angle_beta   90.00
_cell.angle_gamma   90.00
#
_symmetry.space_group_name_H-M   'P 1'
#
loop_
_entity.id
_entity.type
_entity.pdbx_description
1 polymer ?
#
loop_
_entity_poly.entity_id
_entity_poly.type
_entity_poly.pdbx_seq_one_letter_code
_entity_poly.pdbx_strand_id
1 'polypeptide(L)' 'MGGGTKNQNNLMPAEVNVLVGKDRSSLLVNGLTLGGQKCSVIRDSLLVEGEHTMDLRTKSAAGAPTFNITATITNKSE' A
#
# COMPACT_ATOMS: atom_id res chain seq x y z
N MET A 1 0.50 19.10 13.32
CA MET A 1 0.65 17.75 12.75
C MET A 1 -0.04 17.74 11.39
N GLY A 2 0.65 18.13 10.32
CA GLY A 2 0.08 18.16 8.98
C GLY A 2 0.26 16.82 8.30
N GLY A 3 -0.77 15.97 8.31
CA GLY A 3 -0.80 14.76 7.49
C GLY A 3 -0.99 15.16 6.03
N GLY A 4 0.11 15.32 5.29
CA GLY A 4 0.04 15.55 3.85
C GLY A 4 -0.51 14.32 3.14
N THR A 5 -1.73 14.40 2.60
CA THR A 5 -2.25 13.41 1.66
C THR A 5 -1.47 13.51 0.36
N LYS A 6 -0.56 12.55 0.13
CA LYS A 6 0.11 12.41 -1.17
C LYS A 6 -0.91 11.82 -2.16
N ASN A 7 -1.38 12.64 -3.10
CA ASN A 7 -2.31 12.20 -4.14
C ASN A 7 -1.70 11.04 -4.94
N GLN A 8 -2.34 9.88 -4.95
CA GLN A 8 -1.93 8.70 -5.72
C GLN A 8 -2.43 8.76 -7.17
N ASN A 9 -2.18 9.89 -7.86
CA ASN A 9 -2.71 10.17 -9.20
C ASN A 9 -2.18 9.24 -10.31
N ASN A 10 -1.26 8.33 -10.00
CA ASN A 10 -0.60 7.47 -10.97
C ASN A 10 -0.65 5.97 -10.61
N LEU A 11 -1.59 5.56 -9.74
CA LEU A 11 -1.79 4.15 -9.42
C LEU A 11 -2.17 3.38 -10.70
N MET A 12 -1.36 2.38 -11.03
CA MET A 12 -1.64 1.53 -12.19
C MET A 12 -2.58 0.37 -11.81
N PRO A 13 -3.45 -0.11 -12.72
CA PRO A 13 -4.29 -1.29 -12.47
C PRO A 13 -3.49 -2.52 -12.01
N ALA A 14 -2.27 -2.69 -12.51
CA ALA A 14 -1.37 -3.76 -12.08
C ALA A 14 -0.98 -3.65 -10.60
N GLU A 15 -0.76 -2.42 -10.10
CA GLU A 15 -0.44 -2.19 -8.68
C GLU A 15 -1.64 -2.49 -7.78
N VAL A 16 -2.86 -2.15 -8.23
CA VAL A 16 -4.10 -2.51 -7.53
C VAL A 16 -4.29 -4.03 -7.50
N ASN A 17 -4.05 -4.72 -8.61
CA ASN A 17 -4.14 -6.17 -8.69
C ASN A 17 -3.15 -6.87 -7.74
N VAL A 18 -1.96 -6.30 -7.56
CA VAL A 18 -0.98 -6.79 -6.57
C VAL A 18 -1.51 -6.55 -5.15
N LEU A 19 -2.09 -5.39 -4.87
CA LEU A 19 -2.63 -5.06 -3.54
C LEU A 19 -3.77 -5.99 -3.12
N VAL A 20 -4.68 -6.34 -4.04
CA VAL A 20 -5.81 -7.26 -3.79
C VAL A 20 -5.51 -8.72 -4.15
N GLY A 21 -4.27 -9.02 -4.56
CA GLY A 21 -3.84 -10.33 -5.00
C GLY A 21 -3.72 -11.36 -3.86
N LYS A 22 -3.73 -12.65 -4.23
CA LYS A 22 -3.65 -13.78 -3.28
C LYS A 22 -2.25 -14.03 -2.74
N ASP A 23 -1.21 -13.64 -3.46
CA ASP A 23 0.18 -13.84 -3.04
C ASP A 23 0.60 -12.77 -2.03
N ARG A 24 0.32 -13.05 -0.75
CA ARG A 24 0.64 -12.13 0.36
C ARG A 24 2.10 -12.24 0.79
N SER A 25 2.68 -13.43 0.68
CA SER A 25 4.07 -13.68 1.12
C SER A 25 5.08 -12.88 0.30
N SER A 26 4.89 -12.78 -1.02
CA SER A 26 5.76 -11.97 -1.87
C SER A 26 5.72 -10.47 -1.53
N LEU A 27 4.57 -9.96 -1.05
CA LEU A 27 4.44 -8.56 -0.64
C LEU A 27 5.29 -8.23 0.59
N LEU A 28 5.37 -9.17 1.55
CA LEU A 28 6.16 -9.00 2.77
C LEU A 28 7.67 -9.04 2.48
N VAL A 29 8.10 -9.89 1.55
CA VAL A 29 9.52 -10.05 1.20
C VAL A 29 10.01 -8.96 0.25
N ASN A 30 9.28 -8.74 -0.85
CA ASN A 30 9.73 -7.86 -1.93
C ASN A 30 9.20 -6.43 -1.79
N GLY A 31 8.11 -6.23 -1.05
CA GLY A 31 7.33 -5.00 -1.07
C GLY A 31 6.52 -4.87 -2.36
N LEU A 32 6.00 -3.66 -2.59
CA LEU A 32 5.24 -3.32 -3.80
C LEU A 32 5.49 -1.87 -4.21
N THR A 33 4.91 -1.46 -5.33
CA THR A 33 4.88 -0.07 -5.76
C THR A 33 3.45 0.47 -5.72
N LEU A 34 3.30 1.73 -5.32
CA LEU A 34 2.05 2.47 -5.39
C LEU A 34 2.31 3.78 -6.14
N GLY A 35 1.79 3.93 -7.35
CA GLY A 35 2.09 5.07 -8.21
C GLY A 35 3.57 5.19 -8.56
N GLY A 36 4.28 4.05 -8.70
CA GLY A 36 5.73 4.01 -8.92
C GLY A 36 6.59 4.24 -7.67
N GLN A 37 6.00 4.61 -6.53
CA GLN A 37 6.73 4.73 -5.26
C GLN A 37 6.89 3.35 -4.62
N LYS A 38 8.14 2.91 -4.41
CA LYS A 38 8.43 1.66 -3.68
C LYS A 38 7.97 1.76 -2.23
N CYS A 39 7.33 0.72 -1.73
CA CYS A 39 6.81 0.60 -0.38
C CYS A 39 7.21 -0.74 0.24
N SER A 40 7.45 -0.75 1.54
CA SER A 40 7.52 -1.97 2.36
C SER A 40 6.23 -2.15 3.14
N VAL A 41 5.74 -3.39 3.21
CA VAL A 41 4.60 -3.74 4.05
C VAL A 41 5.06 -3.81 5.51
N ILE A 42 4.31 -3.18 6.41
CA ILE A 42 4.48 -3.25 7.86
C ILE A 42 3.52 -4.28 8.45
N ARG A 43 2.26 -4.25 8.00
CA ARG A 43 1.19 -5.16 8.42
C ARG A 43 0.29 -5.45 7.23
N ASP A 44 -0.12 -6.70 7.09
CA ASP A 44 -1.08 -7.12 6.09
C ASP A 44 -2.27 -7.86 6.73
N SER A 45 -3.39 -7.14 6.87
CA SER A 45 -4.68 -7.69 7.29
C SER A 45 -5.77 -7.35 6.27
N LEU A 46 -5.38 -7.08 5.01
CA LEU A 46 -6.26 -6.46 4.02
C LEU A 46 -7.41 -7.38 3.59
N LEU A 47 -7.12 -8.68 3.51
CA LEU A 47 -8.06 -9.74 3.16
C LEU A 47 -8.52 -10.53 4.39
N VAL A 48 -8.18 -10.06 5.60
CA VAL A 48 -8.67 -10.63 6.86
C VAL A 48 -10.04 -10.01 7.15
N GLU A 49 -11.03 -10.87 7.34
CA GLU A 49 -12.40 -10.45 7.68
C GLU A 49 -12.41 -9.60 8.95
N GLY A 50 -13.04 -8.43 8.90
CA GLY A 50 -13.16 -7.50 10.03
C GLY A 50 -12.02 -6.50 10.19
N GLU A 51 -10.87 -6.71 9.54
CA GLU A 51 -9.72 -5.80 9.62
C GLU A 51 -9.62 -4.91 8.38
N HIS A 52 -9.59 -5.51 7.20
CA HIS A 52 -9.56 -4.83 5.90
C HIS A 52 -8.50 -3.71 5.78
N THR A 53 -7.36 -3.85 6.47
CA THR A 53 -6.30 -2.85 6.50
C THR A 53 -4.93 -3.41 6.12
N MET A 54 -4.13 -2.61 5.44
CA MET A 54 -2.71 -2.85 5.23
C MET A 54 -1.93 -1.58 5.53
N ASP A 55 -0.90 -1.69 6.34
CA ASP A 55 0.01 -0.59 6.64
C ASP A 55 1.31 -0.77 5.88
N LEU A 56 1.76 0.31 5.25
CA LEU A 56 2.99 0.37 4.46
C LEU A 56 3.81 1.59 4.86
N ARG A 57 5.08 1.56 4.46
CA ARG A 57 5.96 2.72 4.51
C ARG A 57 6.71 2.86 3.19
N THR A 58 6.79 4.09 2.69
CA THR A 58 7.56 4.36 1.47
C THR A 58 9.05 4.11 1.72
N LYS A 59 9.72 3.55 0.71
CA LYS A 59 11.18 3.41 0.68
C LYS A 59 11.75 4.66 0.01
N SER A 60 12.66 5.36 0.67
CA SER A 60 13.32 6.52 0.07
C SER A 60 14.61 6.12 -0.65
N ALA A 61 14.95 6.88 -1.68
CA ALA A 61 16.31 6.91 -2.20
C ALA A 61 17.12 7.93 -1.40
N ALA A 62 18.35 7.56 -1.03
CA ALA A 62 19.35 8.47 -0.48
C ALA A 62 18.90 9.32 0.73
N GLY A 63 18.10 8.75 1.65
CA GLY A 63 17.75 9.40 2.91
C GLY A 63 16.63 10.45 2.83
N ALA A 64 15.91 10.55 1.71
CA ALA A 64 14.72 11.39 1.63
C ALA A 64 13.65 10.95 2.66
N PRO A 65 12.73 11.85 3.08
CA PRO A 65 11.67 11.51 4.01
C PRO A 65 10.80 10.35 3.52
N THR A 66 10.47 9.45 4.44
CA THR A 66 9.53 8.34 4.21
C THR A 66 8.18 8.65 4.84
N PHE A 67 7.12 8.13 4.25
CA PHE A 67 5.75 8.33 4.71
C PHE A 67 5.11 6.97 5.02
N ASN A 68 4.27 6.93 6.06
CA ASN A 68 3.41 5.79 6.32
C ASN A 68 2.16 5.90 5.43
N ILE A 69 1.65 4.77 4.97
CA ILE A 69 0.47 4.64 4.12
C ILE A 69 -0.41 3.56 4.72
N THR A 70 -1.70 3.81 4.83
CA THR A 70 -2.68 2.78 5.15
C THR A 70 -3.60 2.59 3.94
N ALA A 71 -3.73 1.35 3.48
CA ALA A 71 -4.67 0.96 2.44
C ALA A 71 -5.83 0.20 3.09
N THR A 72 -7.06 0.49 2.66
CA THR A 72 -8.26 -0.22 3.10
C THR A 72 -9.07 -0.71 1.92
N ILE A 73 -9.71 -1.88 2.07
CA ILE A 73 -10.65 -2.41 1.07
C ILE A 73 -12.07 -2.21 1.59
N THR A 74 -12.93 -1.67 0.74
CA THR A 74 -14.37 -1.57 0.99
C THR A 74 -15.12 -2.11 -0.21
N ASN A 75 -16.38 -2.49 0.00
CA ASN A 75 -17.28 -2.73 -1.12
C ASN A 75 -17.47 -1.44 -1.90
N LYS A 76 -17.53 -1.55 -3.23
CA LYS A 76 -17.93 -0.45 -4.09
C LYS A 76 -19.44 -0.51 -4.24
N SER A 77 -20.13 0.48 -3.69
CA SER A 77 -21.54 0.70 -3.98
C SER A 77 -21.69 1.17 -5.44
N GLU A 78 -22.73 0.69 -6.12
CA GLU A 78 -23.13 1.17 -7.46
C GLU A 78 -23.71 2.58 -7.42
#